data_AF-A0AAF0V7P8-F1
#
_entry.id   AF-A0AAF0V7P8-F1
#
_cell.length_a   1.000
_cell.length_b   1.000
_cell.length_c   1.000
_cell.angle_alpha   90.00
_cell.angle_beta   90.00
_cell.angle_gamma   90.00
#
_symmetry.space_group_name_H-M   'P 1'
#
loop_
_entity.id
_entity.type
_entity.pdbx_description
1 polymer ?
#
loop_
_entity_poly.entity_id
_entity_poly.type
_entity_poly.pdbx_seq_one_letter_code
_entity_poly.pdbx_strand_id
1 'polypeptide(L)'
;MKGVLDEHNNQCTKGNTKSSFKQLFQIVFTQIDVGNNMFVIPRRYAIVYFSHIQHNEEMDFFDRSRKSWKFRFFTAKVVKN
;
A
#
# COMPACT_ATOMS: atom_id res chain seq x y z
N MET A 1 11.86 13.82 15.86
CA MET A 1 12.11 15.26 16.04
C MET A 1 11.54 16.01 14.84
N LYS A 2 11.00 17.22 15.09
CA LYS A 2 10.16 18.10 14.23
C LYS A 2 8.73 17.54 14.01
N GLY A 3 7.66 18.02 14.63
CA GLY A 3 7.40 19.30 15.29
C GLY A 3 6.65 20.21 14.32
N VAL A 4 5.32 20.12 14.31
CA VAL A 4 4.42 21.19 13.84
C VAL A 4 3.50 21.48 15.01
N LEU A 5 3.69 22.67 15.58
CA LEU A 5 2.90 23.26 16.64
C LEU A 5 1.67 23.91 16.00
N ASP A 6 0.48 23.46 16.37
CA ASP A 6 -0.71 24.29 16.30
C ASP A 6 -1.04 24.70 17.74
N GLU A 7 -0.52 25.86 18.13
CA GLU A 7 -0.92 26.58 19.32
C GLU A 7 -2.30 27.19 19.05
N HIS A 8 -3.35 26.56 19.57
CA HIS A 8 -4.43 27.18 20.35
C HIS A 8 -5.53 26.15 20.59
N ASN A 9 -5.93 26.04 21.86
CA ASN A 9 -7.06 25.30 22.41
C ASN A 9 -6.76 23.89 22.96
N ASN A 10 -6.54 23.86 24.28
CA ASN A 10 -6.44 22.67 25.14
C ASN A 10 -7.76 21.89 25.20
N GLN A 11 -8.06 21.11 24.17
CA GLN A 11 -8.98 19.98 24.29
C GLN A 11 -8.51 18.84 23.39
N CYS A 12 -8.14 17.72 24.01
CA CYS A 12 -8.15 16.43 23.34
C CYS A 12 -9.60 16.09 23.01
N THR A 13 -10.16 16.72 21.98
CA THR A 13 -11.36 16.20 21.36
C THR A 13 -10.97 14.86 20.80
N LYS A 14 -11.52 13.79 21.39
CA LYS A 14 -11.61 12.46 20.79
C LYS A 14 -12.27 12.63 19.44
N GLY A 15 -11.47 12.97 18.43
CA GLY A 15 -11.89 13.01 17.07
C GLY A 15 -12.26 11.58 16.72
N ASN A 16 -13.56 11.32 16.67
CA ASN A 16 -14.17 10.22 15.93
C ASN A 16 -13.78 10.42 14.44
N THR A 17 -12.49 10.25 14.14
CA THR A 17 -11.99 10.15 12.79
C THR A 17 -12.43 8.76 12.37
N LYS A 18 -13.64 8.67 11.81
CA LYS A 18 -13.99 7.56 10.93
C LYS A 18 -12.89 7.54 9.88
N SER A 19 -11.90 6.67 10.08
CA SER A 19 -10.89 6.38 9.07
C SER A 19 -11.66 5.88 7.86
N SER A 20 -11.92 6.79 6.92
CA SER A 20 -12.59 6.43 5.68
C SER A 20 -11.56 5.68 4.85
N PHE A 21 -11.67 4.36 4.83
CA PHE A 21 -10.85 3.56 3.91
C PHE A 21 -11.12 4.02 2.49
N LYS A 22 -10.07 4.43 1.79
CA LYS A 22 -10.14 4.77 0.36
C LYS A 22 -9.74 3.55 -0.45
N GLN A 23 -10.62 3.12 -1.36
CA GLN A 23 -10.25 2.11 -2.34
C GLN A 23 -9.20 2.69 -3.30
N LEU A 24 -8.02 2.08 -3.36
CA LEU A 24 -6.93 2.53 -4.24
C LEU A 24 -7.06 1.93 -5.65
N PHE A 25 -7.33 0.64 -5.73
CA PHE A 25 -7.53 -0.09 -6.99
C PHE A 25 -8.26 -1.42 -6.75
N GLN A 26 -8.69 -2.06 -7.83
CA GLN A 26 -9.18 -3.44 -7.85
C GLN A 26 -8.56 -4.13 -9.06
N ILE A 27 -8.10 -5.36 -8.85
CA ILE A 27 -7.57 -6.24 -9.89
C ILE A 27 -8.30 -7.56 -9.85
N VAL A 28 -8.46 -8.18 -11.02
CA VAL A 28 -8.94 -9.55 -11.15
C VAL A 28 -7.71 -10.44 -11.27
N PHE A 29 -7.59 -11.44 -10.41
CA PHE A 29 -6.50 -12.41 -10.51
C PHE A 29 -6.68 -13.30 -11.74
N THR A 30 -5.60 -13.49 -12.46
CA THR A 30 -5.49 -14.44 -13.58
C THR A 30 -5.02 -15.79 -13.07
N GLN A 31 -5.10 -16.84 -13.90
CA GLN A 31 -4.58 -18.16 -13.54
C GLN A 31 -3.08 -18.15 -13.19
N ILE A 32 -2.31 -17.22 -13.77
CA ILE A 32 -0.88 -17.06 -13.48
C ILE A 32 -0.67 -16.55 -12.05
N ASP A 33 -1.53 -15.63 -11.58
CA ASP A 33 -1.41 -15.04 -10.25
C ASP A 33 -1.72 -16.06 -9.14
N VAL A 34 -2.66 -16.97 -9.41
CA VAL A 34 -3.09 -18.00 -8.46
C VAL A 34 -2.05 -19.13 -8.34
N GLY A 35 -1.27 -19.41 -9.39
CA GLY A 35 -0.34 -20.54 -9.43
C GLY A 35 1.00 -20.30 -8.71
N ASN A 36 1.45 -19.04 -8.58
CA ASN A 36 2.85 -18.74 -8.25
C ASN A 36 3.05 -17.93 -6.95
N ASN A 37 2.02 -17.79 -6.10
CA ASN A 37 2.06 -16.94 -4.90
C ASN A 37 2.53 -15.50 -5.17
N MET A 38 2.34 -15.03 -6.41
CA MET A 38 2.77 -13.73 -6.89
C MET A 38 1.63 -13.18 -7.72
N PHE A 39 1.32 -11.90 -7.56
CA PHE A 39 0.35 -11.22 -8.41
C PHE A 39 0.95 -9.98 -9.06
N VAL A 40 0.46 -9.65 -10.25
CA VAL A 40 0.93 -8.47 -10.98
C VAL A 40 0.05 -7.26 -10.68
N ILE A 41 0.66 -6.19 -10.16
CA ILE A 41 0.02 -4.88 -10.07
C ILE A 41 0.25 -4.13 -11.40
N PRO A 42 -0.81 -3.70 -12.11
CA PRO A 42 -0.66 -2.91 -13.33
C PRO A 42 0.17 -1.64 -13.08
N ARG A 43 1.10 -1.35 -14.01
CA ARG A 43 2.07 -0.25 -13.90
C ARG A 43 1.45 1.09 -13.50
N ARG A 44 0.26 1.42 -14.05
CA ARG A 44 -0.46 2.66 -13.72
C ARG A 44 -0.75 2.82 -12.22
N TYR A 45 -1.07 1.73 -11.53
CA TYR A 45 -1.33 1.75 -10.09
C TYR A 45 -0.04 1.69 -9.27
N ALA A 46 0.96 0.92 -9.75
CA ALA A 46 2.27 0.84 -9.13
C ALA A 46 2.95 2.22 -9.04
N ILE A 47 2.90 3.02 -10.11
CA ILE A 47 3.49 4.37 -10.12
C ILE A 47 2.77 5.32 -9.15
N VAL A 48 1.44 5.24 -9.08
CA VAL A 48 0.65 6.18 -8.26
C VAL A 48 0.76 5.85 -6.78
N TYR A 49 0.71 4.57 -6.40
CA TYR A 49 0.58 4.16 -5.00
C TYR A 49 1.83 3.54 -4.39
N PHE A 50 2.77 3.05 -5.22
CA PHE A 50 3.92 2.26 -4.76
C PHE A 50 5.26 2.77 -5.33
N SER A 51 5.31 3.99 -5.85
CA SER A 51 6.54 4.57 -6.45
C SER A 51 7.70 4.78 -5.48
N HIS A 52 7.41 4.84 -4.18
CA HIS A 52 8.40 4.99 -3.12
C HIS A 52 9.00 3.64 -2.67
N ILE A 53 8.42 2.52 -3.09
CA ILE A 53 8.87 1.18 -2.70
C ILE A 53 10.08 0.78 -3.54
N GLN A 54 11.13 0.32 -2.88
CA GLN A 54 12.36 -0.15 -3.52
C GLN A 54 12.21 -1.58 -4.04
N HIS A 55 13.07 -1.94 -4.99
CA HIS A 55 13.13 -3.31 -5.48
C HIS A 55 13.56 -4.27 -4.35
N ASN A 56 12.87 -5.40 -4.22
CA ASN A 56 13.09 -6.42 -3.19
C ASN A 56 12.76 -5.94 -1.76
N GLU A 57 11.99 -4.85 -1.62
CA GLU A 57 11.48 -4.38 -0.34
C GLU A 57 10.27 -5.21 0.11
N GLU A 58 10.17 -5.50 1.41
CA GLU A 58 9.04 -6.18 2.03
C GLU A 58 8.08 -5.19 2.68
N MET A 59 6.78 -5.38 2.48
CA MET A 59 5.74 -4.55 3.08
C MET A 59 4.63 -5.39 3.71
N ASP A 60 4.14 -4.91 4.84
CA ASP A 60 3.00 -5.46 5.57
C ASP A 60 1.68 -4.87 5.05
N PHE A 61 0.75 -5.75 4.70
CA PHE A 61 -0.63 -5.41 4.34
C PHE A 61 -1.57 -6.01 5.37
N PHE A 62 -2.55 -5.23 5.81
CA PHE A 62 -3.56 -5.70 6.76
C PHE A 62 -4.85 -6.02 6.02
N ASP A 63 -5.37 -7.22 6.25
CA ASP A 63 -6.70 -7.56 5.77
C ASP A 63 -7.81 -6.96 6.66
N ARG A 64 -9.06 -7.23 6.31
CA ARG A 64 -10.24 -6.74 7.06
C ARG A 64 -10.29 -7.23 8.51
N SER A 65 -9.60 -8.32 8.85
CA SER A 65 -9.49 -8.86 10.21
C SER A 65 -8.29 -8.31 10.99
N ARG A 66 -7.52 -7.38 10.39
CA ARG A 66 -6.25 -6.85 10.91
C ARG A 66 -5.12 -7.88 11.01
N LYS A 67 -5.24 -9.00 10.28
CA LYS A 67 -4.13 -9.92 10.11
C LYS A 67 -3.14 -9.34 9.12
N SER A 68 -1.84 -9.41 9.44
CA SER A 68 -0.77 -8.94 8.55
C SER A 68 -0.40 -10.00 7.52
N TRP A 69 -0.12 -9.52 6.32
CA TRP A 69 0.33 -10.29 5.17
C TRP A 69 1.55 -9.58 4.60
N LYS A 70 2.69 -10.28 4.54
CA LYS A 70 3.94 -9.73 4.01
C LYS A 70 4.07 -10.04 2.54
N PHE A 71 4.32 -9.01 1.76
CA PHE A 71 4.59 -9.12 0.33
C PHE A 71 5.92 -8.48 0.02
N ARG A 72 6.67 -9.12 -0.88
CA ARG A 72 7.93 -8.61 -1.39
C ARG A 72 7.71 -8.02 -2.78
N PHE A 73 8.18 -6.79 -2.98
CA PHE A 73 7.93 -6.04 -4.20
C PHE A 73 9.06 -6.23 -5.21
N PHE A 74 8.69 -6.65 -6.42
CA PHE A 74 9.62 -6.79 -7.53
C PHE A 74 9.18 -5.91 -8.69
N THR A 75 10.05 -4.98 -9.08
CA THR A 75 9.88 -4.22 -10.32
C THR A 75 10.34 -5.06 -11.50
N ALA A 76 9.43 -5.46 -12.38
CA ALA A 76 9.81 -6.06 -13.66
C ALA A 76 10.46 -4.97 -14.54
N LYS A 77 11.78 -5.07 -14.76
CA LYS A 77 12.44 -4.28 -15.80
C LYS A 77 12.08 -4.90 -17.15
N VAL A 78 11.41 -4.13 -18.00
CA VAL A 78 11.29 -4.53 -19.41
C VAL A 78 12.67 -4.38 -20.02
N VAL A 79 13.35 -5.51 -20.24
CA VAL A 79 14.56 -5.54 -21.06
C VAL A 79 14.09 -5.25 -22.49
N LYS A 80 14.49 -4.10 -23.03
CA LYS A 80 14.32 -3.82 -24.46
C LYS A 80 15.41 -4.64 -25.16
N ASN A 81 14.99 -5.68 -25.89
CA ASN A 81 15.85 -6.35 -26.86
C ASN A 81 16.00 -5.48 -28.10
#